data_AF-A0A1H1HBW5-F1
#
_entry.id   AF-A0A1H1HBW5-F1
#
_cell.length_a   1.000
_cell.length_b   1.000
_cell.length_c   1.000
_cell.angle_alpha   90.00
_cell.angle_beta   90.00
_cell.angle_gamma   90.00
#
_symmetry.space_group_name_H-M   'P 1'
#
loop_
_entity.id
_entity.type
_entity.pdbx_description
1 polymer ?
#
loop_
_entity_poly.entity_id
_entity_poly.type
_entity_poly.pdbx_seq_one_letter_code
_entity_poly.pdbx_strand_id
1 'polypeptide(L)'
;MDRRRQLPVLCTVSLSSPPWAMTDIPVGLQQFRTIVLTDPALQQELRRAADRPGFTALVIERARERGCVLDAPGVETTLQAAARAWSLRWIER
;
A
#
# COMPACT_ATOMS: atom_id res chain seq x y z
N MET A 1 -31.40 -27.96 27.62
CA MET A 1 -30.92 -28.34 26.27
C MET A 1 -31.95 -27.79 25.30
N ASP A 2 -31.66 -26.72 24.56
CA ASP A 2 -31.04 -26.84 23.24
C ASP A 2 -30.43 -25.50 22.80
N ARG A 3 -29.14 -25.53 22.45
CA ARG A 3 -28.35 -24.40 21.94
C ARG A 3 -28.60 -24.27 20.44
N ARG A 4 -29.50 -23.38 20.02
CA ARG A 4 -29.57 -22.98 18.62
C ARG A 4 -28.35 -22.11 18.28
N ARG A 5 -27.38 -22.78 17.64
CA ARG A 5 -26.15 -22.23 17.07
C ARG A 5 -26.47 -21.09 16.10
N GLN A 6 -26.17 -19.87 16.48
CA GLN A 6 -25.89 -18.79 15.54
C GLN A 6 -24.51 -19.05 14.95
N LEU A 7 -24.47 -19.39 13.66
CA LEU A 7 -23.24 -19.45 12.88
C LEU A 7 -22.91 -18.01 12.47
N PRO A 8 -21.73 -17.46 12.83
CA PRO A 8 -21.30 -16.20 12.24
C PRO A 8 -21.01 -16.44 10.75
N VAL A 9 -21.53 -15.52 9.94
CA VAL A 9 -21.34 -15.41 8.51
C VAL A 9 -19.83 -15.40 8.24
N LEU A 10 -19.30 -16.53 7.79
CA LEU A 10 -17.95 -16.60 7.24
C LEU A 10 -18.00 -15.81 5.92
N CYS A 11 -17.62 -14.53 5.99
CA CYS A 11 -17.20 -13.78 4.82
C CYS A 11 -15.97 -14.49 4.26
N THR A 12 -16.20 -15.41 3.32
CA THR A 12 -15.15 -16.03 2.52
C THR A 12 -14.51 -14.92 1.68
N VAL A 13 -13.50 -14.25 2.22
CA VAL A 13 -12.55 -13.50 1.41
C VAL A 13 -11.80 -14.55 0.60
N SER A 14 -12.14 -14.64 -0.68
CA SER A 14 -11.37 -15.35 -1.68
C SER A 14 -10.01 -14.65 -1.80
N LEU A 15 -9.00 -15.13 -1.07
CA LEU A 15 -7.63 -14.68 -1.19
C LEU A 15 -7.00 -15.27 -2.46
N SER A 16 -7.28 -14.67 -3.60
CA SER A 16 -6.20 -14.43 -4.58
C SER A 16 -5.47 -13.17 -4.14
N SER A 17 -4.81 -13.24 -2.98
CA SER A 17 -3.94 -12.15 -2.54
C SER A 17 -2.69 -12.19 -3.41
N PRO A 18 -2.39 -11.12 -4.16
CA PRO A 18 -1.21 -11.08 -4.99
C PRO A 18 0.06 -11.10 -4.12
N PRO A 19 1.17 -11.68 -4.61
CA PRO A 19 2.38 -11.91 -3.80
C PRO A 19 3.07 -10.65 -3.27
N TRP A 20 2.66 -9.46 -3.72
CA TRP A 20 3.12 -8.18 -3.15
C TRP A 20 2.40 -7.79 -1.84
N ALA A 21 1.26 -8.41 -1.54
CA ALA A 21 0.49 -8.21 -0.31
C ALA A 21 1.01 -9.04 0.88
N MET A 22 2.04 -9.87 0.68
CA MET A 22 2.70 -10.65 1.75
C MET A 22 3.87 -9.91 2.42
N THR A 23 4.18 -8.70 1.97
CA THR A 23 5.07 -7.79 2.72
C THR A 23 4.19 -7.10 3.76
N ASP A 24 4.61 -7.12 5.03
CA ASP A 24 4.00 -6.29 6.08
C ASP A 24 4.15 -4.82 5.65
N ILE A 25 3.15 -4.31 4.92
CA ILE A 25 3.12 -2.91 4.51
C ILE A 25 2.86 -2.13 5.79
N PRO A 26 3.74 -1.19 6.19
CA PRO A 26 3.52 -0.39 7.39
C PRO A 26 2.13 0.22 7.36
N VAL A 27 1.41 0.15 8.49
CA VAL A 27 0.03 0.65 8.59
C VAL A 27 -0.12 2.09 8.09
N GLY A 28 0.87 2.96 8.39
CA GLY A 28 0.90 4.33 7.90
C GLY A 28 0.98 4.42 6.36
N LEU A 29 1.68 3.48 5.71
CA LEU A 29 1.83 3.45 4.26
C LEU A 29 0.54 2.97 3.58
N GLN A 30 -0.17 2.03 4.20
CA GLN A 30 -1.48 1.59 3.72
C GLN A 30 -2.53 2.71 3.83
N GLN A 31 -2.52 3.47 4.94
CA GLN A 31 -3.39 4.63 5.13
C GLN A 31 -3.09 5.71 4.10
N PHE A 32 -1.81 6.08 3.96
CA PHE A 32 -1.38 7.09 2.98
C PHE A 32 -1.73 6.68 1.55
N ARG A 33 -1.52 5.41 1.19
CA ARG A 33 -1.92 4.88 -0.12
C ARG A 33 -3.42 5.06 -0.37
N THR A 34 -4.26 4.79 0.62
CA THR A 34 -5.71 4.98 0.48
C THR A 34 -6.03 6.44 0.16
N ILE A 35 -5.40 7.38 0.89
CA ILE A 35 -5.58 8.82 0.65
C ILE A 35 -5.14 9.21 -0.77
N VAL A 36 -3.95 8.78 -1.19
CA VAL A 36 -3.43 9.03 -2.55
C VAL A 36 -4.38 8.50 -3.62
N LEU A 37 -4.95 7.30 -3.44
CA LEU A 37 -5.87 6.72 -4.42
C LEU A 37 -7.21 7.47 -4.49
N THR A 38 -7.62 8.14 -3.41
CA THR A 38 -8.85 8.95 -3.37
C THR A 38 -8.65 10.42 -3.76
N ASP A 39 -7.43 10.94 -3.73
CA ASP A 39 -7.10 12.34 -4.01
C ASP A 39 -6.33 12.49 -5.34
N PRO A 40 -7.00 12.86 -6.45
CA PRO A 40 -6.35 12.99 -7.74
C PRO A 40 -5.34 14.15 -7.80
N ALA A 41 -5.50 15.19 -6.99
CA ALA A 41 -4.55 16.30 -6.95
C ALA A 41 -3.21 15.83 -6.35
N LEU A 42 -3.28 15.08 -5.25
CA LEU A 42 -2.11 14.45 -4.63
C LEU A 42 -1.42 13.47 -5.57
N GLN A 43 -2.17 12.70 -6.37
CA GLN A 43 -1.55 11.83 -7.39
C GLN A 43 -0.76 12.62 -8.43
N GLN A 44 -1.31 13.74 -8.91
CA GLN A 44 -0.63 14.57 -9.89
C GLN A 44 0.62 15.22 -9.33
N GLU A 45 0.58 15.62 -8.06
CA GLU A 45 1.74 16.13 -7.36
C GLU A 45 2.85 15.07 -7.25
N LEU A 46 2.51 13.88 -6.75
CA LEU A 46 3.45 12.77 -6.60
C LEU A 46 4.04 12.33 -7.96
N ARG A 47 3.26 12.40 -9.05
CA ARG A 47 3.74 12.09 -10.41
C ARG A 47 4.76 13.10 -10.95
N ARG A 48 4.85 14.31 -10.39
CA ARG A 48 5.81 15.33 -10.82
C ARG A 48 7.20 15.15 -10.22
N ALA A 49 7.37 14.24 -9.26
CA ALA A 49 8.68 13.94 -8.71
C ALA A 49 9.63 13.49 -9.83
N ALA A 50 10.79 14.14 -9.95
CA ALA A 50 11.75 13.93 -11.03
C ALA A 50 12.55 12.63 -10.86
N ASP A 51 12.76 12.22 -9.61
CA ASP A 51 13.60 11.10 -9.23
C ASP A 51 13.05 10.40 -7.98
N ARG A 52 13.58 9.21 -7.70
CA ARG A 52 13.12 8.35 -6.62
C ARG A 52 13.38 8.93 -5.22
N PRO A 53 14.56 9.48 -4.89
CA PRO A 53 14.77 10.22 -3.65
C PRO A 53 13.78 11.38 -3.47
N GLY A 54 13.56 12.19 -4.52
CA GLY A 54 12.58 13.28 -4.51
C GLY A 54 11.15 12.80 -4.27
N PHE A 55 10.77 11.68 -4.91
CA PHE A 55 9.46 11.04 -4.68
C PHE A 55 9.30 10.60 -3.22
N THR A 56 10.29 9.91 -2.66
CA THR A 56 10.23 9.41 -1.27
C THR A 56 10.16 10.55 -0.26
N ALA A 57 10.93 11.63 -0.47
CA ALA A 57 10.85 12.83 0.37
C ALA A 57 9.43 13.44 0.33
N LEU A 58 8.86 13.60 -0.87
CA LEU A 58 7.52 14.15 -1.06
C LEU A 58 6.43 13.27 -0.44
N VAL A 59 6.55 11.95 -0.55
CA VAL A 59 5.64 10.99 0.10
C VAL A 59 5.66 11.15 1.61
N ILE A 60 6.86 11.25 2.22
CA ILE A 60 6.99 11.40 3.68
C ILE A 60 6.42 12.74 4.14
N GLU A 61 6.72 13.83 3.43
CA GLU A 61 6.17 15.15 3.73
C GLU A 61 4.63 15.14 3.70
N ARG A 62 4.05 14.68 2.58
CA ARG A 62 2.60 14.67 2.38
C ARG A 62 1.88 13.71 3.32
N ALA A 63 2.53 12.60 3.68
CA ALA A 63 2.03 11.67 4.69
C ALA A 63 2.00 12.32 6.07
N ARG A 64 3.07 13.01 6.46
CA ARG A 64 3.17 13.70 7.76
C ARG A 64 2.09 14.77 7.90
N GLU A 65 1.85 15.55 6.86
CA GLU A 65 0.77 16.57 6.84
C GLU A 65 -0.63 15.97 7.03
N ARG A 66 -0.81 14.72 6.64
CA ARG A 66 -2.07 13.98 6.74
C ARG A 66 -2.14 13.09 7.98
N GLY A 67 -1.16 13.19 8.88
CA GLY A 67 -1.10 12.42 10.13
C GLY A 67 -0.64 10.97 9.95
N CYS A 68 -0.11 10.59 8.79
CA CYS A 68 0.49 9.28 8.56
C CYS A 68 1.97 9.31 8.93
N VAL A 69 2.40 8.44 9.85
CA VAL A 69 3.81 8.29 10.19
C VAL A 69 4.45 7.31 9.21
N LEU A 70 5.37 7.82 8.39
CA LEU A 70 6.16 7.04 7.45
C LEU A 70 7.65 7.25 7.71
N ASP A 71 8.42 6.20 7.47
CA ASP A 71 9.87 6.22 7.46
C ASP A 71 10.39 6.02 6.02
N ALA A 72 11.48 6.72 5.68
CA ALA A 72 12.12 6.58 4.37
C ALA A 72 12.51 5.13 4.02
N PRO A 73 13.15 4.34 4.91
CA PRO A 73 13.54 2.97 4.55
C PRO A 73 12.34 2.06 4.31
N GLY A 74 11.24 2.20 5.07
CA GLY A 74 9.99 1.47 4.85
C GLY A 74 9.33 1.80 3.51
N VAL A 75 9.31 3.08 3.13
CA VAL A 75 8.81 3.52 1.81
C VAL A 75 9.67 2.93 0.69
N GLU A 76 11.00 3.04 0.78
CA GLU A 76 11.91 2.53 -0.23
C GLU A 76 11.85 1.01 -0.39
N THR A 77 11.80 0.27 0.72
CA THR A 77 11.66 -1.19 0.73
C THR A 77 10.38 -1.60 0.03
N THR A 78 9.27 -0.90 0.31
CA THR A 78 7.97 -1.17 -0.32
C THR A 78 8.01 -0.89 -1.83
N LEU A 79 8.60 0.23 -2.24
CA LEU A 79 8.77 0.58 -3.65
C LEU A 79 9.64 -0.45 -4.39
N GLN A 80 10.71 -0.94 -3.76
CA GLN A 80 11.57 -1.95 -4.35
C GLN A 80 10.87 -3.31 -4.47
N ALA A 81 10.10 -3.72 -3.46
CA ALA A 81 9.28 -4.93 -3.51
C ALA A 81 8.22 -4.85 -4.63
N ALA A 82 7.55 -3.71 -4.78
CA ALA A 82 6.59 -3.48 -5.84
C ALA A 82 7.23 -3.53 -7.23
N ALA A 83 8.39 -2.87 -7.42
CA ALA A 83 9.13 -2.90 -8.68
C ALA A 83 9.57 -4.32 -9.07
N ARG A 84 10.05 -5.11 -8.10
CA ARG A 84 10.40 -6.53 -8.31
C ARG A 84 9.18 -7.36 -8.71
N ALA A 85 8.06 -7.19 -8.02
CA ALA A 85 6.83 -7.90 -8.33
C ALA A 85 6.29 -7.56 -9.73
N TRP A 86 6.38 -6.29 -10.14
CA TRP A 86 6.04 -5.89 -11.50
C TRP A 86 6.97 -6.52 -12.53
N SER A 87 8.28 -6.50 -12.30
CA SER A 87 9.26 -7.10 -13.21
C SER A 87 9.02 -8.59 -13.43
N LEU A 88 8.72 -9.35 -12.35
CA LEU A 88 8.39 -10.77 -12.43
C LEU A 88 7.13 -11.03 -13.26
N ARG A 89 6.08 -10.21 -13.08
CA ARG A 89 4.83 -10.33 -13.85
C ARG A 89 4.99 -10.09 -15.35
N TRP A 90 5.97 -9.28 -15.74
CA TRP A 90 6.25 -9.04 -17.16
C TRP A 90 7.11 -10.14 -17.80
N ILE A 91 7.96 -10.82 -17.02
CA ILE A 91 8.77 -11.94 -17.49
C ILE A 91 7.93 -13.22 -17.64
N GLU A 92 6.88 -13.36 -16.83
CA GLU A 92 5.93 -14.50 -16.88
C GLU A 92 4.84 -14.36 -17.97
N ARG A 93 4.87 -13.30 -18.79
CA ARG A 93 3.87 -13.04 -19.85
C ARG A 93 4.40 -13.37 -21.24
#